data_AF-A0A1B1I3G6-F1
#
_entry.id   AF-A0A1B1I3G6-F1
#
_cell.length_a   1.000
_cell.length_b   1.000
_cell.length_c   1.000
_cell.angle_alpha   90.00
_cell.angle_beta   90.00
_cell.angle_gamma   90.00
#
_symmetry.space_group_name_H-M   'P 1'
#
loop_
_entity.id
_entity.type
_entity.pdbx_description
1 polymer ?
#
loop_
_entity_poly.entity_id
_entity_poly.type
_entity_poly.pdbx_seq_one_letter_code
_entity_poly.pdbx_strand_id
1 'polypeptide(L)'
;MNKKLLKKQNPKIYIVTNEGELKAVFLEKEEADEYAESQFDKAIEDAAKEYGYDLDSESGFDKASYQAGYDGGPWEVTHIRYNKIKEDGDIECEDCTVPANEVLDMLKKL
;
A
#
# COMPACT_ATOMS: atom_id res chain seq x y z
N MET A 1 10.83 -7.58 14.34
CA MET A 1 12.15 -7.93 13.74
C MET A 1 13.36 -7.15 14.34
N ASN A 2 14.63 -7.61 14.24
CA ASN A 2 15.79 -6.96 14.89
C ASN A 2 16.42 -5.84 14.01
N LYS A 3 16.38 -4.58 14.48
CA LYS A 3 16.99 -3.39 13.80
C LYS A 3 18.45 -3.61 13.37
N LYS A 4 19.26 -4.37 14.13
CA LYS A 4 20.67 -4.65 13.77
C LYS A 4 20.78 -5.54 12.53
N LEU A 5 19.84 -6.46 12.35
CA LEU A 5 19.80 -7.38 11.21
C LEU A 5 19.42 -6.62 9.93
N LEU A 6 18.37 -5.79 10.02
CA LEU A 6 17.92 -4.91 8.93
C LEU A 6 19.01 -3.94 8.46
N LYS A 7 19.72 -3.29 9.40
CA LYS A 7 20.86 -2.42 9.07
C LYS A 7 21.97 -3.16 8.33
N LYS A 8 22.23 -4.42 8.69
CA LYS A 8 23.31 -5.22 8.10
C LYS A 8 22.94 -5.76 6.72
N GLN A 9 21.70 -6.23 6.55
CA GLN A 9 21.23 -6.81 5.28
C GLN A 9 20.82 -5.74 4.27
N ASN A 10 20.44 -4.55 4.75
CA ASN A 10 19.94 -3.45 3.92
C ASN A 10 18.86 -3.91 2.91
N PRO A 11 17.79 -4.59 3.37
CA PRO A 11 16.80 -5.12 2.47
C PRO A 11 16.02 -4.01 1.77
N LYS A 12 15.33 -4.39 0.70
CA LYS A 12 14.24 -3.59 0.16
C LYS A 12 13.07 -3.69 1.13
N ILE A 13 12.47 -2.54 1.41
CA ILE A 13 11.23 -2.41 2.16
C ILE A 13 10.19 -2.00 1.14
N TYR A 14 9.10 -2.75 1.07
CA TYR A 14 7.97 -2.45 0.21
C TYR A 14 6.95 -1.67 1.05
N ILE A 15 6.49 -0.57 0.51
CA ILE A 15 5.55 0.36 1.16
C ILE A 15 4.31 0.43 0.28
N VAL A 16 3.16 0.23 0.92
CA VAL A 16 1.85 0.35 0.28
C VAL A 16 1.25 1.68 0.70
N THR A 17 0.91 2.50 -0.29
CA THR A 17 0.26 3.78 -0.10
C THR A 17 -1.11 3.81 -0.76
N ASN A 18 -1.97 4.66 -0.21
CA ASN A 18 -3.28 4.94 -0.78
C ASN A 18 -3.61 6.41 -0.51
N GLU A 19 -3.97 7.13 -1.58
CA GLU A 19 -4.10 8.60 -1.59
C GLU A 19 -2.85 9.34 -1.05
N GLY A 20 -1.66 8.80 -1.34
CA GLY A 20 -0.39 9.36 -0.88
C GLY A 20 -0.06 9.11 0.61
N GLU A 21 -0.93 8.42 1.34
CA GLU A 21 -0.70 8.06 2.75
C GLU A 21 -0.16 6.64 2.91
N LEU A 22 0.72 6.43 3.88
CA LEU A 22 1.24 5.10 4.24
C LEU A 22 0.15 4.23 4.87
N LYS A 23 -0.15 3.09 4.24
CA LYS A 23 -1.12 2.12 4.77
C LYS A 23 -0.46 0.86 5.33
N ALA A 24 0.57 0.34 4.68
CA ALA A 24 1.26 -0.87 5.12
C ALA A 24 2.73 -0.96 4.67
N VAL A 25 3.50 -1.83 5.33
CA VAL A 25 4.91 -2.11 5.00
C VAL A 25 5.18 -3.61 4.98
N PHE A 26 6.00 -4.06 4.03
CA PHE A 26 6.35 -5.46 3.83
C PHE A 26 7.84 -5.62 3.49
N LEU A 27 8.34 -6.84 3.66
CA LEU A 27 9.71 -7.21 3.28
C LEU A 27 9.77 -7.90 1.92
N GLU A 28 8.67 -8.53 1.52
CA GLU A 28 8.52 -9.21 0.25
C GLU A 28 7.59 -8.41 -0.66
N LYS A 29 7.90 -8.38 -1.97
CA LYS A 29 7.09 -7.67 -2.97
C LYS A 29 5.71 -8.30 -3.09
N GLU A 30 5.66 -9.63 -3.13
CA GLU A 30 4.45 -10.42 -3.33
C GLU A 30 3.42 -10.12 -2.23
N GLU A 31 3.82 -10.08 -0.97
CA GLU A 31 2.94 -9.72 0.15
C GLU A 31 2.38 -8.29 0.02
N ALA A 32 3.19 -7.35 -0.48
CA ALA A 32 2.75 -5.96 -0.67
C ALA A 32 1.75 -5.84 -1.83
N ASP A 33 2.02 -6.53 -2.94
CA ASP A 33 1.13 -6.57 -4.10
C ASP A 33 -0.20 -7.25 -3.74
N GLU A 34 -0.15 -8.43 -3.10
CA GLU A 34 -1.35 -9.14 -2.61
C GLU A 34 -2.17 -8.28 -1.65
N TYR A 35 -1.52 -7.55 -0.75
CA TYR A 35 -2.22 -6.63 0.14
C TYR A 35 -2.93 -5.53 -0.64
N ALA A 36 -2.23 -4.83 -1.56
CA ALA A 36 -2.80 -3.76 -2.37
C ALA A 36 -3.99 -4.25 -3.22
N GLU A 37 -3.82 -5.39 -3.91
CA GLU A 37 -4.89 -6.04 -4.69
C GLU A 37 -6.09 -6.38 -3.80
N SER A 38 -5.86 -6.98 -2.63
CA SER A 38 -6.95 -7.33 -1.70
C SER A 38 -7.72 -6.13 -1.16
N GLN A 39 -7.08 -4.96 -1.05
CA GLN A 39 -7.78 -3.74 -0.65
C GLN A 39 -8.58 -3.15 -1.81
N PHE A 40 -8.05 -3.22 -3.02
CA PHE A 40 -8.76 -2.78 -4.21
C PHE A 40 -10.00 -3.66 -4.47
N ASP A 41 -9.88 -4.98 -4.35
CA ASP A 41 -11.01 -5.91 -4.47
C ASP A 41 -12.12 -5.60 -3.45
N LYS A 42 -11.77 -5.28 -2.20
CA LYS A 42 -12.75 -4.86 -1.19
C LYS A 42 -13.42 -3.54 -1.57
N ALA A 43 -12.67 -2.59 -2.09
CA ALA A 43 -13.23 -1.32 -2.55
C ALA A 43 -14.22 -1.54 -3.72
N ILE A 44 -13.96 -2.50 -4.61
CA ILE A 44 -14.89 -2.92 -5.66
C ILE A 44 -16.17 -3.50 -5.06
N GLU A 45 -16.05 -4.42 -4.10
CA GLU A 45 -17.20 -5.03 -3.42
C GLU A 45 -18.05 -3.99 -2.69
N ASP A 46 -17.41 -3.05 -1.98
CA ASP A 46 -18.07 -1.96 -1.27
C ASP A 46 -18.79 -1.01 -2.23
N ALA A 47 -18.14 -0.60 -3.33
CA ALA A 47 -18.77 0.22 -4.36
C ALA A 47 -19.96 -0.49 -5.03
N ALA A 48 -19.82 -1.78 -5.34
CA ALA A 48 -20.91 -2.56 -5.91
C ALA A 48 -22.12 -2.62 -4.97
N LYS A 49 -21.87 -2.80 -3.68
CA LYS A 49 -22.92 -2.83 -2.66
C LYS A 49 -23.58 -1.48 -2.44
N GLU A 50 -22.81 -0.39 -2.44
CA GLU A 50 -23.32 0.96 -2.23
C GLU A 50 -24.17 1.46 -3.40
N TYR A 51 -23.69 1.24 -4.62
CA TYR A 51 -24.34 1.75 -5.84
C TYR A 51 -25.23 0.72 -6.55
N GLY A 52 -25.29 -0.51 -6.05
CA GLY A 52 -26.12 -1.59 -6.58
C GLY A 52 -25.61 -2.14 -7.92
N TYR A 53 -24.29 -2.23 -8.10
CA TYR A 53 -23.70 -2.82 -9.31
C TYR A 53 -23.71 -4.34 -9.25
N ASP A 54 -24.07 -4.96 -10.38
CA ASP A 54 -24.04 -6.41 -10.56
C ASP A 54 -22.65 -6.88 -11.00
N LEU A 55 -21.86 -7.39 -10.05
CA LEU A 55 -20.49 -7.86 -10.29
C LEU A 55 -20.41 -9.10 -11.20
N ASP A 56 -21.51 -9.85 -11.37
CA ASP A 56 -21.54 -10.98 -12.32
C ASP A 56 -21.64 -10.48 -13.78
N SER A 57 -21.98 -9.21 -13.97
CA SER A 57 -22.00 -8.55 -15.27
C SER A 57 -20.71 -7.75 -15.51
N GLU A 58 -20.13 -7.87 -16.71
CA GLU A 58 -18.92 -7.12 -17.12
C GLU A 58 -19.10 -5.60 -16.91
N SER A 59 -20.25 -5.04 -17.32
CA SER A 59 -20.52 -3.61 -17.12
C SER A 59 -20.66 -3.22 -15.65
N GLY A 60 -21.13 -4.10 -14.77
CA GLY A 60 -21.25 -3.82 -13.34
C GLY A 60 -19.90 -3.88 -12.65
N PHE A 61 -19.08 -4.88 -12.98
CA PHE A 61 -17.70 -4.96 -12.52
C PHE A 61 -16.87 -3.74 -12.95
N ASP A 62 -16.98 -3.30 -14.21
CA ASP A 62 -16.26 -2.12 -14.69
C ASP A 62 -16.67 -0.84 -13.96
N LYS A 63 -17.97 -0.66 -13.68
CA LYS A 63 -18.49 0.49 -12.93
C LYS A 63 -18.02 0.47 -11.48
N ALA A 64 -18.07 -0.70 -10.83
CA ALA A 64 -17.59 -0.86 -9.47
C ALA A 64 -16.08 -0.59 -9.37
N SER A 65 -15.29 -1.11 -10.31
CA SER A 65 -13.85 -0.87 -10.41
C SER A 65 -13.51 0.60 -10.63
N TYR A 66 -14.24 1.27 -11.52
CA TYR A 66 -14.09 2.70 -11.74
C TYR A 66 -14.40 3.51 -10.47
N GLN A 67 -15.52 3.20 -9.82
CA GLN A 67 -15.97 3.89 -8.62
C GLN A 67 -15.03 3.65 -7.43
N ALA A 68 -14.53 2.42 -7.26
CA ALA A 68 -13.55 2.07 -6.24
C ALA A 68 -12.25 2.89 -6.39
N GLY A 69 -11.76 3.05 -7.61
CA GLY A 69 -10.59 3.90 -7.89
C GLY A 69 -10.87 5.40 -7.68
N TYR A 70 -12.12 5.84 -7.85
CA TYR A 70 -12.53 7.23 -7.63
C TYR A 70 -12.70 7.57 -6.15
N ASP A 71 -13.35 6.68 -5.38
CA ASP A 71 -13.68 6.91 -3.96
C ASP A 71 -12.53 6.59 -3.02
N GLY A 72 -11.74 5.55 -3.35
CA GLY A 72 -10.65 5.07 -2.52
C GLY A 72 -9.26 5.49 -2.99
N GLY A 73 -9.12 6.11 -4.16
CA GLY A 73 -7.83 6.43 -4.75
C GLY A 73 -6.98 5.20 -5.13
N PRO A 74 -5.82 5.41 -5.78
CA PRO A 74 -4.97 4.30 -6.20
C PRO A 74 -4.29 3.62 -5.00
N TRP A 75 -4.25 2.29 -5.01
CA TRP A 75 -3.39 1.50 -4.13
C TRP A 75 -2.05 1.29 -4.84
N GLU A 76 -0.98 1.81 -4.26
CA GLU A 76 0.33 1.84 -4.91
C GLU A 76 1.36 1.11 -4.06
N VAL A 77 2.18 0.30 -4.73
CA VAL A 77 3.29 -0.41 -4.11
C VAL A 77 4.58 0.18 -4.63
N THR A 78 5.37 0.75 -3.72
CA THR A 78 6.72 1.23 -4.04
C THR A 78 7.75 0.64 -3.08
N HIS A 79 9.03 0.91 -3.32
CA HIS A 79 10.10 0.32 -2.52
C HIS A 79 11.19 1.32 -2.14
N ILE A 80 11.73 1.14 -0.94
CA ILE A 80 12.88 1.88 -0.43
C ILE A 80 13.92 0.93 0.16
N ARG A 81 15.21 1.22 -0.01
CA ARG A 81 16.25 0.49 0.72
C ARG A 81 16.30 0.94 2.17
N TYR A 82 16.38 0.01 3.10
CA TYR A 82 16.39 0.31 4.53
C TYR A 82 17.42 1.38 4.95
N ASN A 83 18.61 1.40 4.34
CA ASN A 83 19.65 2.39 4.63
C ASN A 83 19.35 3.81 4.15
N LYS A 84 18.31 4.00 3.34
CA LYS A 84 17.82 5.31 2.90
C LYS A 84 16.80 5.91 3.88
N ILE A 85 16.26 5.09 4.78
CA ILE A 85 15.30 5.51 5.80
C ILE A 85 16.07 6.18 6.94
N LYS A 86 15.87 7.50 7.12
CA LYS A 86 16.46 8.30 8.21
C LYS A 86 15.38 8.56 9.26
N GLU A 87 15.66 8.28 10.54
CA GLU A 87 14.64 8.33 11.63
C GLU A 87 13.90 9.67 11.73
N ASP A 88 14.54 10.79 11.40
CA ASP A 88 13.97 12.15 11.51
C ASP A 88 13.70 12.81 10.14
N GLY A 89 13.41 12.03 9.10
CA GLY A 89 13.16 12.56 7.76
C GLY A 89 11.92 11.98 7.10
N ASP A 90 11.60 12.53 5.93
CA ASP A 90 10.54 12.02 5.07
C ASP A 90 11.14 11.12 3.99
N ILE A 91 10.34 10.14 3.56
CA ILE A 91 10.62 9.30 2.41
C ILE A 91 9.81 9.84 1.25
N GLU A 92 10.51 10.46 0.30
CA GLU A 92 9.93 10.84 -0.99
C GLU A 92 9.87 9.61 -1.90
N CYS A 93 8.67 9.31 -2.39
CA CYS A 93 8.41 8.34 -3.44
C CYS A 93 7.87 9.06 -4.69
N GLU A 94 7.60 8.31 -5.75
CA GLU A 94 7.13 8.86 -7.04
C GLU A 94 5.85 9.71 -6.86
N ASP A 95 4.91 9.24 -6.04
CA ASP A 95 3.59 9.88 -5.85
C ASP A 95 3.23 10.10 -4.37
N CYS A 96 4.16 9.90 -3.44
CA CYS A 96 3.89 10.09 -2.01
C CYS A 96 5.07 10.62 -1.22
N THR A 97 4.77 11.23 -0.07
CA THR A 97 5.76 11.63 0.94
C THR A 97 5.32 11.04 2.26
N VAL A 98 6.06 10.04 2.75
CA VAL A 98 5.69 9.32 3.98
C VAL A 98 6.70 9.55 5.09
N PRO A 99 6.27 9.74 6.35
CA PRO A 99 7.18 9.92 7.47
C PRO A 99 8.02 8.65 7.72
N ALA A 100 9.34 8.79 7.77
CA ALA A 100 10.22 7.63 7.95
C ALA A 100 10.02 6.94 9.31
N ASN A 101 9.63 7.69 10.34
CA ASN A 101 9.31 7.16 11.67
C ASN A 101 8.11 6.21 11.60
N GLU A 102 7.07 6.51 10.82
CA GLU A 102 5.91 5.64 10.65
C GLU A 102 6.28 4.32 9.97
N VAL A 103 7.07 4.38 8.88
CA VAL A 103 7.60 3.17 8.22
C VAL A 103 8.40 2.32 9.20
N LEU A 104 9.29 2.94 10.00
CA LEU A 104 10.08 2.24 11.00
C LEU A 104 9.24 1.65 12.13
N ASP A 105 8.15 2.31 12.51
CA ASP A 105 7.23 1.81 13.53
C ASP A 105 6.39 0.64 13.03
N MET A 106 5.94 0.67 11.78
CA MET A 106 5.27 -0.48 11.16
C MET A 106 6.25 -1.66 11.00
N LEU A 107 7.50 -1.42 10.60
CA LEU A 107 8.54 -2.46 10.50
C LEU A 107 8.87 -3.11 11.85
N LYS A 108 8.67 -2.43 12.97
CA LYS A 108 8.84 -3.03 14.31
C LYS A 108 7.71 -4.01 14.66
N LYS A 109 6.54 -3.83 14.04
CA LYS A 109 5.34 -4.66 14.27
C LYS A 109 5.32 -5.92 13.41
N LEU A 110 6.18 -6.00 12.38
CA LEU A 110 6.53 -7.24 11.66
C LEU A 110 7.42 -8.15 12.53
#